data_AF-A0A4R4QCJ3-F1
#
_entry.id   AF-A0A4R4QCJ3-F1
#
_cell.length_a   1.000
_cell.length_b   1.000
_cell.length_c   1.000
_cell.angle_alpha   90.00
_cell.angle_beta   90.00
_cell.angle_gamma   90.00
#
_symmetry.space_group_name_H-M   'P 1'
#
loop_
_entity.id
_entity.type
_entity.pdbx_description
1 polymer ?
#
loop_
_entity_poly.entity_id
_entity_poly.type
_entity_poly.pdbx_seq_one_letter_code
_entity_poly.pdbx_strand_id
1 'polypeptide(L)'
;MVTDTAAAKSMAERLRAVKWDGDAAFAHRNSRSQLALEFLRRTAQWAVAVGAEEGWPVSDLAGALEPELTVAPELLEGLDPDETSGMYPVVPGLGAAMVRWAALGDLPQQRFPQLADPYEPLLQLFERGGAFKHAPGEFDLGFSSIQRGSVTGRAALEPLPIDTASLDALDQER
;
A
#
# COMPACT_ATOMS: atom_id res chain seq x y z
N MET A 1 -24.82 -2.59 7.91
CA MET A 1 -23.71 -3.32 7.25
C MET A 1 -22.66 -3.60 8.32
N VAL A 2 -21.94 -4.72 8.25
CA VAL A 2 -20.97 -5.10 9.30
C VAL A 2 -19.58 -4.71 8.82
N THR A 3 -18.96 -3.73 9.48
CA THR A 3 -17.54 -3.43 9.33
C THR A 3 -16.72 -4.64 9.76
N ASP A 4 -15.77 -5.11 8.92
CA ASP A 4 -14.87 -6.19 9.30
C ASP A 4 -13.79 -5.67 10.25
N THR A 5 -14.16 -5.64 11.53
CA THR A 5 -13.30 -5.12 12.60
C THR A 5 -12.08 -6.03 12.81
N ALA A 6 -12.18 -7.33 12.50
CA ALA A 6 -11.06 -8.26 12.67
C ALA A 6 -9.99 -8.01 11.60
N ALA A 7 -10.39 -7.86 10.33
CA ALA A 7 -9.47 -7.51 9.25
C ALA A 7 -8.82 -6.14 9.47
N ALA A 8 -9.62 -5.13 9.85
CA ALA A 8 -9.11 -3.80 10.17
C ALA A 8 -8.07 -3.82 11.32
N LYS A 9 -8.35 -4.60 12.38
CA LYS A 9 -7.43 -4.77 13.51
C LYS A 9 -6.13 -5.46 13.08
N SER A 10 -6.21 -6.53 12.28
CA SER A 10 -5.03 -7.24 11.79
C SER A 10 -4.13 -6.32 10.93
N MET A 11 -4.74 -5.52 10.05
CA MET A 11 -4.02 -4.52 9.26
C MET A 11 -3.31 -3.49 10.15
N ALA A 12 -4.01 -2.94 11.14
CA ALA A 12 -3.44 -1.97 12.08
C ALA A 12 -2.27 -2.56 12.90
N GLU A 13 -2.38 -3.81 13.33
CA GLU A 13 -1.31 -4.53 14.06
C GLU A 13 -0.08 -4.74 13.17
N ARG A 14 -0.26 -5.16 11.91
CA ARG A 14 0.86 -5.31 10.96
C ARG A 14 1.56 -3.98 10.71
N LEU A 15 0.79 -2.91 10.47
CA LEU A 15 1.35 -1.56 10.24
C LEU A 15 2.16 -1.06 11.44
N ARG A 16 1.65 -1.25 12.67
CA ARG A 16 2.37 -0.86 13.89
C ARG A 16 3.62 -1.71 14.17
N ALA A 17 3.67 -2.93 13.64
CA ALA A 17 4.82 -3.83 13.78
C ALA A 17 5.95 -3.53 12.78
N VAL A 18 5.70 -2.69 11.77
CA VAL A 18 6.70 -2.28 10.78
C VAL A 18 7.86 -1.59 11.50
N LYS A 19 9.08 -1.98 11.13
CA LYS A 19 10.31 -1.34 11.59
C LYS A 19 11.05 -0.77 10.39
N TRP A 20 11.45 0.49 10.49
CA TRP A 20 12.41 1.06 9.56
C TRP A 20 13.79 0.48 9.87
N ASP A 21 14.38 -0.19 8.88
CA ASP A 21 15.72 -0.77 8.95
C ASP A 21 16.40 -0.54 7.60
N GLY A 22 17.40 0.35 7.58
CA GLY A 22 18.10 0.74 6.36
C GLY A 22 18.90 -0.39 5.73
N ASP A 23 19.46 -1.31 6.53
CA ASP A 23 20.21 -2.45 6.03
C ASP A 23 19.23 -3.46 5.39
N ALA A 24 18.08 -3.69 6.03
CA ALA A 24 17.02 -4.50 5.45
C ALA A 24 16.44 -3.86 4.17
N ALA A 25 16.25 -2.53 4.16
CA ALA A 25 15.75 -1.82 2.98
C ALA A 25 16.75 -1.90 1.80
N PHE A 26 18.05 -1.87 2.07
CA PHE A 26 19.09 -2.06 1.05
C PHE A 26 19.14 -3.50 0.54
N ALA A 27 19.09 -4.47 1.46
CA ALA A 27 19.06 -5.90 1.12
C ALA A 27 17.85 -6.24 0.24
N HIS A 28 16.69 -5.63 0.51
CA HIS A 28 15.45 -5.86 -0.22
C HIS A 28 15.13 -4.81 -1.30
N ARG A 29 16.12 -4.04 -1.79
CA ARG A 29 15.89 -2.90 -2.70
C ARG A 29 15.15 -3.27 -4.00
N ASN A 30 15.40 -4.47 -4.54
CA ASN A 30 14.81 -4.93 -5.79
C ASN A 30 13.35 -5.34 -5.58
N SER A 31 13.08 -6.15 -4.55
CA SER A 31 11.71 -6.53 -4.20
C SER A 31 10.86 -5.32 -3.79
N ARG A 32 11.43 -4.36 -3.04
CA ARG A 32 10.75 -3.09 -2.70
C ARG A 32 10.36 -2.28 -3.94
N SER A 33 11.24 -2.21 -4.94
CA SER A 33 10.93 -1.56 -6.22
C SER A 33 9.76 -2.22 -6.94
N GLN A 34 9.76 -3.56 -7.00
CA GLN A 34 8.68 -4.34 -7.59
C GLN A 34 7.35 -4.15 -6.85
N LEU A 35 7.38 -4.15 -5.52
CA LEU A 35 6.20 -3.93 -4.68
C LEU A 35 5.62 -2.52 -4.86
N ALA A 36 6.46 -1.49 -4.98
CA ALA A 36 6.01 -0.13 -5.27
C ALA A 36 5.35 -0.04 -6.66
N LEU A 37 5.91 -0.70 -7.68
CA LEU A 37 5.33 -0.77 -9.02
C LEU A 37 3.96 -1.48 -9.00
N GLU A 38 3.86 -2.59 -8.27
CA GLU A 38 2.62 -3.35 -8.13
C GLU A 38 1.56 -2.57 -7.33
N PHE A 39 1.96 -1.85 -6.28
CA PHE A 39 1.07 -0.93 -5.54
C PHE A 39 0.48 0.13 -6.48
N LEU A 40 1.30 0.80 -7.30
CA LEU A 40 0.85 1.79 -8.27
C LEU A 40 -0.10 1.17 -9.31
N ARG A 41 0.21 -0.05 -9.79
CA ARG A 41 -0.64 -0.77 -10.74
C ARG A 41 -2.01 -1.08 -10.15
N ARG A 42 -2.07 -1.71 -8.96
CA ARG A 42 -3.32 -2.13 -8.35
C ARG A 42 -4.18 -0.96 -7.89
N THR A 43 -3.58 0.06 -7.27
CA THR A 43 -4.33 1.27 -6.90
C THR A 43 -4.86 2.02 -8.12
N ALA A 44 -4.15 2.00 -9.25
CA ALA A 44 -4.65 2.60 -10.49
C ALA A 44 -5.85 1.82 -11.04
N GLN A 45 -5.81 0.49 -11.03
CA GLN A 45 -6.95 -0.33 -11.42
C GLN A 45 -8.18 -0.07 -10.54
N TRP A 46 -7.98 0.03 -9.23
CA TRP A 46 -9.05 0.38 -8.30
C TRP A 46 -9.58 1.79 -8.51
N ALA A 47 -8.70 2.78 -8.67
CA ALA A 47 -9.10 4.17 -8.93
C ALA A 47 -10.00 4.28 -10.17
N VAL A 48 -9.66 3.57 -11.26
CA VAL A 48 -10.53 3.49 -12.45
C VAL A 48 -11.85 2.80 -12.13
N ALA A 49 -11.82 1.68 -11.40
CA ALA A 49 -13.01 0.88 -11.11
C ALA A 49 -14.04 1.60 -10.23
N VAL A 50 -13.60 2.44 -9.30
CA VAL A 50 -14.46 3.18 -8.36
C VAL A 50 -14.58 4.69 -8.69
N GLY A 51 -14.00 5.14 -9.80
CA GLY A 51 -14.02 6.55 -10.22
C GLY A 51 -13.21 7.50 -9.32
N ALA A 52 -12.20 7.00 -8.61
CA ALA A 52 -11.33 7.74 -7.70
C ALA A 52 -9.96 8.07 -8.33
N GLU A 53 -9.95 8.44 -9.62
CA GLU A 53 -8.73 8.75 -10.36
C GLU A 53 -8.05 10.05 -9.89
N GLU A 54 -8.86 11.01 -9.43
CA GLU A 54 -8.37 12.24 -8.82
C GLU A 54 -7.77 11.94 -7.43
N GLY A 55 -6.53 12.37 -7.20
CA GLY A 55 -5.80 12.08 -5.97
C GLY A 55 -5.04 10.75 -5.93
N TRP A 56 -5.08 9.96 -7.01
CA TRP A 56 -4.27 8.73 -7.12
C TRP A 56 -2.75 9.03 -6.98
N PRO A 57 -1.98 8.21 -6.23
CA PRO A 57 -2.31 6.87 -5.69
C PRO A 57 -2.82 6.82 -4.25
N VAL A 58 -3.09 7.97 -3.64
CA VAL A 58 -3.44 8.08 -2.21
C VAL A 58 -4.91 8.48 -1.98
N SER A 59 -5.72 8.41 -3.03
CA SER A 59 -7.17 8.61 -2.98
C SER A 59 -7.85 7.62 -2.02
N ASP A 60 -8.94 8.04 -1.37
CA ASP A 60 -9.73 7.20 -0.46
C ASP A 60 -10.58 6.18 -1.24
N LEU A 61 -9.94 5.07 -1.62
CA LEU A 61 -10.60 3.97 -2.34
C LEU A 61 -11.72 3.33 -1.51
N ALA A 62 -11.55 3.28 -0.19
CA ALA A 62 -12.54 2.69 0.70
C ALA A 62 -13.81 3.56 0.78
N GLY A 63 -13.64 4.87 0.94
CA GLY A 63 -14.74 5.83 0.91
C GLY A 63 -15.43 5.92 -0.46
N ALA A 64 -14.67 5.74 -1.56
CA ALA A 64 -15.26 5.66 -2.89
C ALA A 64 -16.11 4.38 -3.10
N LEU A 65 -15.73 3.28 -2.46
CA LEU A 65 -16.51 2.03 -2.52
C LEU A 65 -17.71 2.04 -1.56
N GLU A 66 -17.52 2.51 -0.34
CA GLU A 66 -18.53 2.53 0.72
C GLU A 66 -18.45 3.84 1.53
N PRO A 67 -19.17 4.89 1.12
CA PRO A 67 -19.11 6.21 1.77
C PRO A 67 -19.55 6.22 3.23
N GLU A 68 -20.41 5.28 3.64
CA GLU A 68 -20.89 5.16 5.02
C GLU A 68 -19.96 4.33 5.92
N LEU A 69 -18.83 3.85 5.38
CA LEU A 69 -17.86 3.06 6.13
C LEU A 69 -17.32 3.84 7.33
N THR A 70 -17.59 3.30 8.52
CA THR A 70 -17.05 3.81 9.78
C THR A 70 -16.07 2.80 10.37
N VAL A 71 -14.90 3.30 10.76
CA VAL A 71 -13.86 2.54 11.48
C VAL A 71 -13.66 3.16 12.85
N ALA A 72 -13.49 2.32 13.86
CA ALA A 72 -13.26 2.76 15.24
C ALA A 72 -11.97 3.61 15.31
N PRO A 73 -12.00 4.81 15.91
CA PRO A 73 -10.84 5.72 15.97
C PRO A 73 -9.57 5.06 16.53
N GLU A 74 -9.72 4.15 17.50
CA GLU A 74 -8.63 3.44 18.16
C GLU A 74 -7.82 2.54 17.20
N LEU A 75 -8.44 2.11 16.10
CA LEU A 75 -7.74 1.37 15.04
C LEU A 75 -6.90 2.27 14.14
N LEU A 76 -7.21 3.57 14.11
CA LEU A 76 -6.51 4.57 13.29
C LEU A 76 -5.38 5.27 14.05
N GLU A 77 -5.38 5.18 15.39
CA GLU A 77 -4.36 5.76 16.24
C GLU A 77 -2.97 5.12 16.02
N GLY A 78 -1.94 5.98 15.91
CA GLY A 78 -0.55 5.55 15.82
C GLY A 78 -0.19 4.77 14.55
N LEU A 79 -0.95 4.96 13.46
CA LEU A 79 -0.64 4.37 12.15
C LEU A 79 0.31 5.23 11.32
N ASP A 80 0.30 6.55 11.55
CA ASP A 80 1.24 7.43 10.89
C ASP A 80 2.63 7.26 11.53
N PRO A 81 3.70 7.20 10.71
CA PRO A 81 5.06 7.09 11.22
C PRO A 81 5.40 8.27 12.15
N ASP A 82 5.92 7.96 13.33
CA ASP A 82 6.43 8.96 14.29
C ASP A 82 7.91 9.33 14.02
N GLU A 83 8.49 10.18 14.87
CA GLU A 83 9.88 10.64 14.77
C GLU A 83 10.92 9.50 14.76
N THR A 84 10.58 8.28 15.20
CA THR A 84 11.46 7.11 15.15
C THR A 84 11.55 6.47 13.76
N SER A 85 10.67 6.89 12.84
CA SER A 85 10.60 6.40 11.45
C SER A 85 11.69 6.97 10.53
N GLY A 86 12.58 7.80 11.08
CA GLY A 86 13.73 8.35 10.37
C GLY A 86 13.37 9.39 9.29
N MET A 87 14.24 9.53 8.29
CA MET A 87 14.22 10.60 7.28
C MET A 87 13.14 10.42 6.17
N TYR A 88 12.31 9.37 6.23
CA TYR A 88 11.37 8.97 5.18
C TYR A 88 9.93 8.90 5.73
N PRO A 89 9.22 10.03 5.86
CA PRO A 89 7.83 10.00 6.30
C PRO A 89 6.96 9.35 5.22
N VAL A 90 6.25 8.28 5.58
CA VAL A 90 5.10 7.76 4.80
C VAL A 90 4.12 8.92 4.59
N VAL A 91 3.41 8.92 3.47
CA VAL A 91 2.34 9.89 3.22
C VAL A 91 1.31 9.84 4.37
N PRO A 92 1.08 10.96 5.09
CA PRO A 92 0.11 11.00 6.17
C PRO A 92 -1.25 10.46 5.73
N GLY A 93 -1.87 9.63 6.56
CA GLY A 93 -3.20 9.04 6.30
C GLY A 93 -3.18 7.81 5.40
N LEU A 94 -2.04 7.39 4.84
CA LEU A 94 -1.96 6.16 4.03
C LEU A 94 -2.21 4.91 4.89
N GLY A 95 -1.67 4.86 6.10
CA GLY A 95 -1.97 3.78 7.06
C GLY A 95 -3.46 3.72 7.39
N ALA A 96 -4.10 4.87 7.60
CA ALA A 96 -5.54 4.95 7.81
C ALA A 96 -6.33 4.46 6.59
N ALA A 97 -5.91 4.79 5.37
CA ALA A 97 -6.54 4.30 4.14
C ALA A 97 -6.45 2.77 4.03
N MET A 98 -5.31 2.16 4.36
CA MET A 98 -5.13 0.71 4.39
C MET A 98 -6.05 0.04 5.42
N VAL A 99 -6.18 0.60 6.62
CA VAL A 99 -7.07 0.07 7.66
C VAL A 99 -8.54 0.20 7.27
N ARG A 100 -8.94 1.35 6.69
CA ARG A 100 -10.31 1.53 6.17
C ARG A 100 -10.61 0.55 5.05
N TRP A 101 -9.67 0.31 4.16
CA TRP A 101 -9.83 -0.71 3.13
C TRP A 101 -10.03 -2.11 3.71
N ALA A 102 -9.19 -2.52 4.64
CA ALA A 102 -9.33 -3.81 5.32
C ALA A 102 -10.69 -3.95 6.04
N ALA A 103 -11.24 -2.85 6.54
CA ALA A 103 -12.54 -2.82 7.21
C ALA A 103 -13.74 -3.12 6.28
N LEU A 104 -13.54 -3.09 4.95
CA LEU A 104 -14.55 -3.48 3.95
C LEU A 104 -14.76 -5.01 3.91
N GLY A 105 -13.84 -5.79 4.48
CA GLY A 105 -13.88 -7.25 4.42
C GLY A 105 -13.95 -7.77 2.98
N ASP A 106 -14.90 -8.68 2.71
CA ASP A 106 -15.06 -9.29 1.39
C ASP A 106 -15.77 -8.39 0.36
N LEU A 107 -16.28 -7.22 0.76
CA LEU A 107 -17.05 -6.33 -0.13
C LEU A 107 -16.32 -5.97 -1.44
N PRO A 108 -15.02 -5.61 -1.43
CA PRO A 108 -14.29 -5.31 -2.65
C PRO A 108 -14.25 -6.51 -3.60
N GLN A 109 -13.99 -7.71 -3.08
CA GLN A 109 -13.94 -8.94 -3.88
C GLN A 109 -15.33 -9.33 -4.42
N GLN A 110 -16.39 -9.08 -3.65
CA GLN A 110 -17.76 -9.32 -4.10
C GLN A 110 -18.17 -8.41 -5.26
N ARG A 111 -17.75 -7.14 -5.24
CA ARG A 111 -18.08 -6.15 -6.29
C ARG A 111 -17.13 -6.23 -7.50
N PHE A 112 -15.85 -6.52 -7.26
CA PHE A 112 -14.79 -6.54 -8.28
C PHE A 112 -13.90 -7.79 -8.12
N PRO A 113 -14.42 -8.99 -8.41
CA PRO A 113 -13.72 -10.26 -8.16
C PRO A 113 -12.42 -10.43 -8.95
N GLN A 114 -12.23 -9.66 -10.02
CA GLN A 114 -11.04 -9.64 -10.86
C GLN A 114 -9.91 -8.75 -10.31
N LEU A 115 -10.19 -7.89 -9.33
CA LEU A 115 -9.20 -6.96 -8.78
C LEU A 115 -8.58 -7.54 -7.51
N ALA A 116 -7.25 -7.53 -7.47
CA ALA A 116 -6.49 -7.91 -6.28
C ALA A 116 -6.50 -6.79 -5.24
N ASP A 117 -6.16 -7.12 -3.99
CA ASP A 117 -6.02 -6.13 -2.92
C ASP A 117 -5.01 -5.02 -3.32
N PRO A 118 -5.41 -3.73 -3.25
CA PRO A 118 -4.57 -2.60 -3.67
C PRO A 118 -3.40 -2.34 -2.74
N TYR A 119 -3.51 -2.68 -1.46
CA TYR A 119 -2.58 -2.29 -0.39
C TYR A 119 -1.65 -3.42 0.06
N GLU A 120 -1.93 -4.68 -0.27
CA GLU A 120 -1.03 -5.81 0.03
C GLU A 120 0.42 -5.59 -0.46
N PRO A 121 0.69 -5.08 -1.69
CA PRO A 121 2.07 -4.81 -2.10
C PRO A 121 2.75 -3.74 -1.23
N LEU A 122 1.98 -2.74 -0.80
CA LEU A 122 2.50 -1.66 0.04
C LEU A 122 2.83 -2.14 1.45
N LEU A 123 1.99 -3.01 2.00
CA LEU A 123 2.21 -3.61 3.31
C LEU A 123 3.48 -4.47 3.31
N GLN A 124 3.66 -5.32 2.29
CA GLN A 124 4.89 -6.10 2.15
C GLN A 124 6.12 -5.21 1.94
N LEU A 125 5.99 -4.08 1.23
CA LEU A 125 7.08 -3.10 1.10
C LEU A 125 7.50 -2.59 2.48
N PHE A 126 6.53 -2.23 3.32
CA PHE A 126 6.80 -1.81 4.69
C PHE A 126 7.42 -2.91 5.54
N GLU A 127 6.95 -4.15 5.43
CA GLU A 127 7.52 -5.30 6.14
C GLU A 127 8.98 -5.61 5.72
N ARG A 128 9.38 -5.18 4.51
CA ARG A 128 10.73 -5.36 3.95
C ARG A 128 11.63 -4.16 4.20
N GLY A 129 11.68 -3.66 5.42
CA GLY A 129 12.59 -2.57 5.82
C GLY A 129 11.99 -1.16 5.80
N GLY A 130 10.65 -1.06 5.71
CA GLY A 130 9.90 0.13 6.12
C GLY A 130 9.47 1.07 4.99
N ALA A 131 9.30 2.36 5.32
CA ALA A 131 8.62 3.41 4.56
C ALA A 131 9.20 3.78 3.17
N PHE A 132 8.55 4.75 2.52
CA PHE A 132 9.06 5.46 1.37
C PHE A 132 8.76 6.95 1.53
N LYS A 133 9.51 7.80 0.83
CA LYS A 133 9.22 9.23 0.73
C LYS A 133 8.50 9.51 -0.57
N HIS A 134 7.45 10.31 -0.49
CA HIS A 134 6.81 10.87 -1.67
C HIS A 134 7.55 12.14 -2.09
N ALA A 135 8.04 12.16 -3.33
CA ALA A 135 8.51 13.37 -4.00
C ALA A 135 7.61 13.68 -5.21
N PRO A 136 7.55 14.92 -5.73
CA PRO A 136 6.64 15.26 -6.81
C PRO A 136 6.82 14.36 -8.03
N GLY A 137 5.86 13.44 -8.23
CA GLY A 137 5.86 12.50 -9.37
C GLY A 137 6.66 11.21 -9.15
N GLU A 138 7.24 10.97 -7.97
CA GLU A 138 8.05 9.78 -7.69
C GLU A 138 7.91 9.24 -6.27
N PHE A 139 8.19 7.96 -6.14
CA PHE A 139 8.30 7.21 -4.89
C PHE A 139 9.78 6.94 -4.64
N ASP A 140 10.35 7.64 -3.66
CA ASP A 140 11.74 7.47 -3.23
C ASP A 140 11.79 6.41 -2.13
N LEU A 141 12.41 5.26 -2.43
CA LEU A 141 12.56 4.12 -1.54
C LEU A 141 13.92 4.14 -0.80
N GLY A 142 14.67 5.23 -0.89
CA GLY A 142 16.01 5.42 -0.31
C GLY A 142 17.15 4.95 -1.22
N PHE A 143 17.02 3.77 -1.81
CA PHE A 143 18.03 3.15 -2.69
C PHE A 143 17.59 3.07 -4.16
N SER A 144 16.35 3.43 -4.44
CA SER A 144 15.71 3.36 -5.75
C SER A 144 14.54 4.34 -5.80
N SER A 145 14.29 4.93 -6.97
CA SER A 145 13.13 5.79 -7.20
C SER A 145 12.21 5.20 -8.27
N ILE A 146 10.92 5.17 -7.98
CA ILE A 146 9.89 4.69 -8.90
C ILE A 146 9.05 5.88 -9.39
N GLN A 147 9.01 6.06 -10.70
CA GLN A 147 8.17 7.10 -11.30
C GLN A 147 6.70 6.78 -11.08
N ARG A 148 5.89 7.75 -10.70
CA ARG A 148 4.45 7.53 -10.50
C ARG A 148 3.75 7.12 -11.81
N GLY A 149 3.95 7.90 -12.88
CA GLY A 149 3.29 7.69 -14.17
C GLY A 149 1.83 8.19 -14.19
N SER A 150 1.05 7.74 -15.19
CA SER A 150 -0.39 8.03 -15.31
C SER A 150 -1.23 6.87 -14.79
N VAL A 151 -2.46 7.16 -14.35
CA VAL A 151 -3.44 6.15 -13.91
C VAL A 151 -3.68 5.12 -15.00
N THR A 152 -4.01 5.57 -16.22
CA THR A 152 -4.28 4.67 -17.36
C THR A 152 -3.07 3.83 -17.75
N GLY A 153 -1.88 4.42 -17.73
CA GLY A 153 -0.64 3.72 -18.04
C GLY A 153 -0.32 2.65 -16.99
N ARG A 154 -0.51 2.96 -15.71
CA ARG A 154 -0.30 2.01 -14.61
C ARG A 154 -1.34 0.90 -14.60
N ALA A 155 -2.61 1.21 -14.80
CA ALA A 155 -3.69 0.22 -14.77
C ALA A 155 -3.56 -0.85 -15.89
N ALA A 156 -2.91 -0.50 -17.00
CA ALA A 156 -2.71 -1.37 -18.16
C ALA A 156 -1.46 -2.26 -18.09
N LEU A 157 -0.62 -2.13 -17.06
CA LEU A 157 0.56 -3.00 -16.91
C LEU A 157 0.15 -4.42 -16.53
N GLU A 158 0.98 -5.37 -16.95
CA GLU A 158 0.89 -6.77 -16.49
C GLU A 158 1.22 -6.87 -14.99
N PRO A 159 0.63 -7.84 -14.27
CA PRO A 159 0.92 -8.05 -12.86
C PRO A 159 2.36 -8.50 -12.64
N LEU A 160 2.99 -7.92 -11.62
CA LEU A 160 4.28 -8.38 -11.12
C LEU A 160 4.07 -9.38 -9.98
N PRO A 161 4.85 -10.47 -9.91
CA PRO A 161 4.71 -11.45 -8.84
C PRO A 161 5.09 -10.83 -7.49
N ILE A 162 4.28 -11.06 -6.46
CA ILE A 162 4.56 -10.58 -5.09
C ILE A 162 4.55 -11.71 -4.07
N ASP A 163 4.63 -12.95 -4.52
CA ASP A 163 4.83 -14.07 -3.60
C ASP A 163 6.26 -14.01 -3.02
N THR A 164 6.41 -14.53 -1.80
CA THR A 164 7.67 -14.47 -1.06
C THR A 164 8.85 -15.04 -1.87
N ALA A 165 8.66 -16.15 -2.59
CA ALA A 165 9.76 -16.78 -3.32
C ALA A 165 10.25 -15.91 -4.48
N SER A 166 9.33 -15.30 -5.23
CA SER A 166 9.69 -14.35 -6.30
C SER A 166 10.39 -13.11 -5.77
N LEU A 167 9.91 -12.55 -4.65
CA LEU A 167 10.52 -11.36 -4.04
C LEU A 167 11.92 -11.67 -3.49
N ASP A 168 12.08 -12.81 -2.82
CA ASP A 168 13.37 -13.24 -2.26
C ASP A 168 14.39 -13.52 -3.38
N ALA A 169 13.94 -14.07 -4.52
CA ALA A 169 14.80 -14.30 -5.68
C ALA A 169 15.34 -12.97 -6.24
N LEU A 170 14.50 -11.93 -6.37
CA LEU A 170 14.92 -10.61 -6.84
C LEU A 170 15.99 -9.98 -5.94
N ASP A 171 15.91 -10.21 -4.63
CA ASP A 171 16.86 -9.66 -3.67
C ASP A 171 18.22 -10.40 -3.71
N GLN A 172 18.26 -11.61 -4.28
CA GLN A 172 19.48 -12.38 -4.50
C GLN A 172 20.19 -12.05 -5.82
N GLU A 173 19.47 -11.47 -6.79
CA GLU A 173 20.03 -11.00 -8.05
C GLU A 173 20.92 -9.76 -7.81
N ARG A 174 22.23 -9.92 -8.07
CA ARG A 174 23.26 -8.90 -7.82
C ARG A 174 23.36 -7.88 -8.94
#